data_AF-A0A257XEN7-F1
#
_entry.id   AF-A0A257XEN7-F1
#
_cell.length_a   1.000
_cell.length_b   1.000
_cell.length_c   1.000
_cell.angle_alpha   90.00
_cell.angle_beta   90.00
_cell.angle_gamma   90.00
#
_symmetry.space_group_name_H-M   'P 1'
#
loop_
_entity.id
_entity.type
_entity.pdbx_description
1 polymer ?
#
loop_
_entity_poly.entity_id
_entity_poly.type
_entity_poly.pdbx_seq_one_letter_code
_entity_poly.pdbx_strand_id
1 'polypeptide(L)' 'MHDAPFDPDFPALEGHHLDLPDLPKLEPKAASVHRPRILLLYGSLRERSYSRLLTEEAARLLDRMGAET' A
#
# COMPACT_ATOMS: atom_id res chain seq x y z
N MET A 1 7.77 -8.44 31.84
CA MET A 1 7.33 -9.82 32.13
C MET A 1 6.11 -10.05 31.26
N HIS A 2 6.34 -10.35 29.98
CA HIS A 2 5.27 -10.61 29.00
C HIS A 2 5.30 -12.11 28.74
N ASP A 3 4.44 -12.85 29.42
CA ASP A 3 4.19 -14.25 29.07
C ASP A 3 2.82 -14.26 28.40
N ALA A 4 2.81 -14.25 27.07
CA ALA A 4 1.59 -14.56 26.34
C ALA A 4 1.29 -16.05 26.56
N PRO A 5 0.01 -16.45 26.69
CA PRO A 5 -0.32 -17.84 26.92
C PRO A 5 0.26 -18.72 25.80
N PHE A 6 1.03 -19.73 26.18
CA PHE A 6 1.55 -20.76 25.29
C PHE A 6 0.39 -21.52 24.63
N ASP A 7 0.40 -21.58 23.31
CA ASP A 7 -0.54 -22.39 22.53
C ASP A 7 0.07 -23.78 22.26
N PRO A 8 -0.44 -24.85 22.87
CA PRO A 8 0.11 -26.20 22.70
C PRO A 8 -0.14 -26.77 21.29
N ASP A 9 -1.15 -26.29 20.58
CA ASP A 9 -1.47 -26.71 19.21
C ASP A 9 -0.63 -25.95 18.19
N PHE A 10 -0.12 -24.78 18.56
CA PHE A 10 0.78 -23.97 17.75
C PHE A 10 1.98 -23.44 18.55
N PRO A 11 2.94 -24.30 18.93
CA PRO A 11 4.01 -23.96 19.87
C PRO A 11 5.06 -22.99 19.32
N ALA A 12 5.11 -22.79 17.99
CA ALA A 12 5.97 -21.81 17.35
C ALA A 12 5.36 -20.40 17.31
N LEU A 13 4.09 -20.26 17.69
CA LEU A 13 3.38 -18.98 17.68
C LEU A 13 3.65 -18.21 18.98
N GLU A 14 4.27 -17.05 18.84
CA GLU A 14 4.36 -16.08 19.93
C GLU A 14 3.11 -15.20 19.95
N GLY A 15 2.14 -15.55 20.82
CA GLY A 15 0.81 -14.92 20.82
C GLY A 15 0.80 -13.39 21.01
N HIS A 16 1.85 -12.80 21.58
CA HIS A 16 1.96 -11.35 21.73
C HIS A 16 2.21 -10.60 20.41
N HIS A 17 2.63 -11.30 19.37
CA HIS A 17 2.77 -10.77 18.01
C HIS A 17 1.53 -11.02 17.14
N LEU A 18 0.58 -11.84 17.61
CA LEU A 18 -0.62 -12.16 16.86
C LEU A 18 -1.75 -11.18 17.20
N ASP A 19 -1.84 -10.12 16.40
CA ASP A 19 -3.03 -9.27 16.40
C ASP A 19 -4.11 -9.89 15.51
N LEU A 20 -5.24 -10.31 16.09
CA LEU A 20 -6.32 -10.92 15.33
C LEU A 20 -7.01 -9.88 14.43
N PRO A 21 -7.27 -10.19 13.14
CA PRO A 21 -7.98 -9.29 12.25
C PRO A 21 -9.36 -8.92 12.77
N ASP A 22 -9.73 -7.65 12.66
CA ASP A 22 -11.03 -7.11 13.05
C ASP A 22 -11.39 -5.96 12.12
N LEU A 23 -12.67 -5.84 11.72
CA LEU A 23 -13.11 -4.87 10.70
C LEU A 23 -12.81 -3.42 11.09
N PRO A 24 -13.09 -2.96 12.33
CA PRO A 24 -12.73 -1.62 12.79
C PRO A 24 -11.22 -1.34 12.76
N LYS A 25 -10.35 -2.36 12.78
CA LYS A 25 -8.88 -2.16 12.66
C LYS A 25 -8.45 -1.79 11.25
N LEU A 26 -9.28 -2.04 10.24
CA LEU A 26 -9.03 -1.65 8.85
C LEU A 26 -9.39 -0.18 8.59
N GLU A 27 -10.24 0.41 9.43
CA GLU A 27 -10.61 1.81 9.29
C GLU A 27 -9.43 2.71 9.69
N PRO A 28 -8.99 3.62 8.82
CA PRO A 28 -7.95 4.56 9.19
C PRO A 28 -8.48 5.48 10.31
N LYS A 29 -7.68 5.66 11.37
CA LYS A 29 -8.02 6.57 12.48
C LYS A 29 -8.34 7.99 12.02
N ALA A 30 -7.76 8.42 10.91
CA ALA A 30 -8.10 9.64 10.20
C ALA A 30 -7.89 9.44 8.70
N ALA A 31 -8.81 9.96 7.89
CA ALA A 31 -8.64 9.99 6.44
C ALA A 31 -7.47 10.93 6.07
N SER A 32 -6.65 10.51 5.11
CA SER A 32 -5.63 11.40 4.57
C SER A 32 -6.26 12.54 3.77
N VAL A 33 -5.76 13.76 3.99
CA VAL A 33 -6.22 14.98 3.31
C VAL A 33 -5.28 15.45 2.20
N HIS A 34 -4.11 14.82 2.06
CA HIS A 34 -3.18 15.14 0.97
C HIS A 34 -3.60 14.43 -0.32
N ARG A 35 -3.15 14.95 -1.47
CA ARG A 35 -3.31 14.26 -2.77
C ARG A 35 -2.66 12.87 -2.71
N PRO A 36 -3.28 11.81 -3.26
CA PRO A 36 -2.63 10.50 -3.37
C PRO A 36 -1.32 10.61 -4.16
N ARG A 37 -0.20 10.09 -3.63
CA ARG A 37 1.11 10.17 -4.28
C ARG A 37 1.42 8.89 -5.03
N ILE A 38 1.60 8.98 -6.35
CA ILE A 38 1.74 7.81 -7.22
C ILE A 38 3.00 7.95 -8.06
N LEU A 39 4.02 7.17 -7.72
CA LEU A 39 5.22 7.06 -8.55
C LEU A 39 4.91 6.23 -9.80
N LEU A 40 5.16 6.81 -10.97
CA LEU A 40 4.99 6.13 -12.26
C LEU A 40 6.33 5.70 -12.84
N LEU A 41 6.45 4.43 -13.22
CA LEU A 41 7.64 3.84 -13.82
C LEU A 41 7.30 3.26 -15.21
N TYR A 42 8.22 3.38 -16.17
CA TYR A 42 8.09 2.80 -17.50
C TYR A 42 9.32 1.95 -17.88
N GLY A 43 9.10 0.86 -18.61
CA GLY A 43 10.10 -0.19 -18.86
C GLY A 43 10.92 -0.07 -20.15
N SER A 44 11.03 1.11 -20.77
CA SER A 44 11.78 1.27 -22.02
C SER A 44 12.44 2.65 -22.12
N LEU A 45 13.74 2.64 -22.45
CA LEU A 45 14.58 3.82 -22.69
C LEU A 45 14.72 4.17 -24.18
N ARG A 46 14.00 3.47 -25.07
CA ARG A 46 13.99 3.78 -26.51
C ARG A 46 13.51 5.21 -26.72
N GLU A 47 14.03 5.86 -27.76
CA GLU A 47 13.63 7.20 -28.18
C GLU A 47 12.09 7.31 -28.29
N ARG A 48 11.47 6.38 -29.02
CA ARG A 48 10.01 6.19 -29.04
C ARG A 48 9.62 5.02 -28.13
N SER A 49 9.18 5.36 -26.92
CA SER A 49 8.77 4.40 -25.89
C SER A 49 7.26 4.48 -25.66
N TYR A 50 6.49 3.49 -26.15
CA TYR A 50 5.03 3.47 -25.94
C TYR A 50 4.65 3.30 -24.47
N SER A 51 5.47 2.63 -23.67
CA SER A 51 5.26 2.55 -22.22
C SER A 51 5.42 3.91 -21.57
N ARG A 52 6.44 4.71 -21.96
CA ARG A 52 6.58 6.10 -21.48
C ARG A 52 5.38 6.97 -21.90
N LEU A 53 4.96 6.90 -23.17
CA LEU A 53 3.81 7.66 -23.65
C LEU A 53 2.51 7.29 -22.91
N LEU A 54 2.28 6.02 -22.66
CA LEU A 54 1.13 5.57 -21.87
C LEU A 54 1.23 6.04 -20.42
N THR A 55 2.42 5.98 -19.82
CA THR A 55 2.67 6.51 -18.46
C THR A 55 2.36 8.01 -18.37
N GLU A 56 2.72 8.80 -19.38
CA GLU A 56 2.41 10.24 -19.44
C GLU A 56 0.90 10.50 -19.53
N GLU A 57 0.16 9.72 -20.33
CA GLU A 57 -1.31 9.84 -20.39
C GLU A 57 -1.98 9.37 -19.09
N ALA A 58 -1.44 8.33 -18.43
CA ALA A 58 -1.90 7.91 -17.12
C ALA A 58 -1.68 9.01 -16.06
N ALA A 59 -0.54 9.71 -16.10
CA ALA A 59 -0.28 10.86 -15.23
C ALA A 59 -1.34 11.95 -15.40
N ARG A 60 -1.69 12.32 -16.65
CA ARG A 60 -2.75 13.30 -16.92
C ARG A 60 -4.10 12.91 -16.32
N LEU A 61 -4.46 11.63 -16.41
CA LEU A 61 -5.70 11.10 -15.82
C LEU A 61 -5.65 11.16 -14.29
N LEU A 62 -4.53 10.74 -13.69
CA LEU A 62 -4.32 10.74 -12.24
C LEU A 62 -4.34 12.17 -11.67
N ASP A 63 -3.69 13.13 -12.32
CA ASP A 63 -3.76 14.54 -11.97
C ASP A 63 -5.21 15.05 -11.99
N ARG A 64 -5.98 14.69 -13.03
CA ARG A 64 -7.41 15.05 -13.12
C ARG A 64 -8.25 14.40 -12.03
N MET A 65 -7.86 13.22 -11.56
CA MET A 65 -8.47 12.52 -10.43
C MET A 65 -8.00 13.06 -9.06
N GLY A 66 -7.05 13.99 -9.03
CA GLY A 66 -6.56 14.65 -7.82
C GLY A 66 -5.30 14.03 -7.22
N ALA A 67 -4.66 13.07 -7.88
CA ALA A 67 -3.39 12.49 -7.43
C ALA A 67 -2.19 13.39 -7.76
N GLU A 68 -1.10 13.28 -7.01
CA GLU A 68 0.23 13.85 -7.26
C GLU A 68 1.10 12.74 -7.88
N THR A 69 1.59 12.94 -9.12
CA THR A 69 2.37 11.94 -9.90
C THR A 69 3.79 12.38 -10.21
#